data_AF-A0A061N8P6-F1
#
_entry.id   AF-A0A061N8P6-F1
#
_cell.length_a   1.000
_cell.length_b   1.000
_cell.length_c   1.000
_cell.angle_alpha   90.00
_cell.angle_beta   90.00
_cell.angle_gamma   90.00
#
_symmetry.space_group_name_H-M   'P 1'
#
loop_
_entity.id
_entity.type
_entity.pdbx_description
1 polymer ?
#
loop_
_entity_poly.entity_id
_entity_poly.type
_entity_poly.pdbx_seq_one_letter_code
_entity_poly.pdbx_strand_id
1 'polypeptide(L)'
;MAIFREDQLAGWLTEEETKGLLYLTGEIQDTAETLPCPHAQEGSFVVETYSTNTTMDITYEGNELNVNINPEIHGTISEVNCEQLDITSKESHAYIHDALEQKINELISETLAIARDEHVDFTGIGREVYREQPTYGRRLNKIGMKHLHKQTLRFIQKQMSSSPET
;
A
#
# COMPACT_ATOMS: atom_id res chain seq x y z
N MET A 1 -6.65 7.73 -11.77
CA MET A 1 -5.78 8.94 -11.97
C MET A 1 -5.20 8.94 -13.38
N ALA A 2 -4.81 10.08 -13.97
CA ALA A 2 -4.10 10.09 -15.26
C ALA A 2 -2.59 9.90 -15.07
N ILE A 3 -1.96 9.08 -15.93
CA ILE A 3 -0.51 8.92 -15.99
C ILE A 3 0.02 9.72 -17.17
N PHE A 4 1.09 10.49 -16.95
CA PHE A 4 1.75 11.27 -18.00
C PHE A 4 3.18 10.79 -18.22
N ARG A 5 3.57 10.66 -19.49
CA ARG A 5 4.96 10.52 -19.91
C ARG A 5 5.38 11.86 -20.52
N GLU A 6 6.26 12.57 -19.82
CA GLU A 6 6.56 13.97 -20.12
C GLU A 6 5.25 14.79 -20.11
N ASP A 7 4.91 15.47 -21.20
CA ASP A 7 3.69 16.28 -21.32
C ASP A 7 2.54 15.54 -22.03
N GLN A 8 2.66 14.21 -22.21
CA GLN A 8 1.67 13.40 -22.93
C GLN A 8 0.94 12.43 -22.01
N LEU A 9 -0.38 12.34 -22.16
CA LEU A 9 -1.19 11.32 -21.49
C LEU A 9 -0.74 9.93 -21.95
N ALA A 10 -0.22 9.12 -21.02
CA ALA A 10 0.17 7.73 -21.25
C ALA A 10 -1.01 6.78 -21.02
N GLY A 11 -1.87 7.09 -20.04
CA GLY A 11 -3.03 6.26 -19.71
C GLY A 11 -3.77 6.72 -18.47
N TRP A 12 -4.68 5.87 -17.99
CA TRP A 12 -5.46 6.10 -16.78
C TRP A 12 -5.30 4.92 -15.85
N LEU A 13 -5.02 5.20 -14.58
CA LEU A 13 -5.15 4.24 -13.50
C LEU A 13 -6.62 4.00 -13.17
N THR A 14 -6.98 2.72 -13.01
CA THR A 14 -8.24 2.28 -12.43
C THR A 14 -8.33 2.68 -10.96
N GLU A 15 -9.46 2.36 -10.32
CA GLU A 15 -9.65 2.63 -8.90
C GLU A 15 -8.66 1.83 -8.03
N GLU A 16 -8.52 0.52 -8.26
CA GLU A 16 -7.58 -0.33 -7.49
C GLU A 16 -6.13 0.11 -7.72
N GLU A 17 -5.74 0.41 -8.95
CA GLU A 17 -4.38 0.90 -9.24
C GLU A 17 -4.12 2.28 -8.62
N THR A 18 -5.15 3.13 -8.57
CA THR A 18 -5.08 4.41 -7.86
C THR A 18 -4.91 4.19 -6.35
N LYS A 19 -5.64 3.25 -5.75
CA LYS A 19 -5.46 2.88 -4.34
C LYS A 19 -4.04 2.39 -4.07
N GLY A 20 -3.50 1.52 -4.92
CA GLY A 20 -2.12 1.05 -4.81
C GLY A 20 -1.10 2.18 -4.84
N LEU A 21 -1.28 3.17 -5.72
CA LEU A 21 -0.45 4.38 -5.74
C LEU A 21 -0.60 5.20 -4.44
N LEU A 22 -1.82 5.38 -3.94
CA LEU A 22 -2.06 6.16 -2.72
C LEU A 22 -1.52 5.46 -1.46
N TYR A 23 -1.61 4.13 -1.36
CA TYR A 23 -0.95 3.37 -0.29
C TYR A 23 0.58 3.47 -0.40
N LEU A 24 1.12 3.41 -1.63
CA LEU A 24 2.54 3.57 -1.90
C LEU A 24 3.06 4.96 -1.49
N THR A 25 2.32 6.03 -1.78
CA THR A 25 2.73 7.40 -1.43
C THR A 25 2.31 7.83 -0.03
N GLY A 26 1.46 7.04 0.64
CA GLY A 26 0.93 7.36 1.96
C GLY A 26 -0.14 8.45 1.93
N GLU A 27 -0.84 8.62 0.82
CA GLU A 27 -1.78 9.72 0.58
C GLU A 27 -3.27 9.32 0.70
N ILE A 28 -3.57 8.16 1.28
CA ILE A 28 -4.96 7.76 1.57
C ILE A 28 -5.56 8.69 2.62
N GLN A 29 -6.74 9.25 2.29
CA GLN A 29 -7.58 10.04 3.20
C GLN A 29 -8.80 9.24 3.68
N ASP A 30 -9.40 8.47 2.77
CA ASP A 30 -10.54 7.60 3.05
C ASP A 30 -10.60 6.52 1.96
N THR A 31 -10.62 5.26 2.36
CA THR A 31 -10.86 4.11 1.47
C THR A 31 -11.34 2.93 2.30
N ALA A 32 -12.06 2.01 1.65
CA ALA A 32 -12.47 0.76 2.24
C ALA A 32 -11.89 -0.42 1.45
N GLU A 33 -11.34 -1.40 2.17
CA GLU A 33 -10.91 -2.68 1.62
C GLU A 33 -11.83 -3.79 2.11
N THR A 34 -12.41 -4.53 1.16
CA THR A 34 -13.21 -5.73 1.46
C THR A 34 -12.27 -6.93 1.45
N LEU A 35 -12.24 -7.66 2.57
CA LEU A 35 -11.31 -8.76 2.82
C LEU A 35 -12.07 -10.05 3.10
N PRO A 36 -11.55 -11.22 2.67
CA PRO A 36 -12.23 -12.50 2.84
C PRO A 36 -12.20 -12.98 4.29
N CYS A 37 -13.26 -13.67 4.71
CA CYS A 37 -13.29 -14.34 6.01
C CYS A 37 -12.20 -15.43 6.15
N PRO A 38 -11.75 -15.73 7.38
CA PRO A 38 -10.73 -16.75 7.61
C PRO A 38 -11.18 -18.15 7.17
N HIS A 39 -10.19 -19.01 6.91
CA HIS A 39 -10.41 -20.43 6.58
C HIS A 39 -11.33 -20.69 5.36
N ALA A 40 -11.35 -19.76 4.39
CA ALA A 40 -12.20 -19.83 3.21
C ALA A 40 -13.70 -19.91 3.53
N GLN A 41 -14.11 -19.34 4.67
CA GLN A 41 -15.51 -19.16 5.01
C GLN A 41 -16.19 -18.21 4.01
N GLU A 42 -17.47 -18.42 3.75
CA GLU A 42 -18.29 -17.47 3.00
C GLU A 42 -18.41 -16.13 3.74
N GLY A 43 -18.46 -15.04 2.98
CA GLY A 43 -18.59 -13.68 3.49
C GLY A 43 -17.29 -12.89 3.43
N SER A 44 -17.32 -11.72 4.06
CA SER A 44 -16.22 -10.77 4.07
C SER A 44 -16.30 -9.86 5.28
N PHE A 45 -15.22 -9.15 5.53
CA PHE A 45 -15.20 -8.01 6.45
C PHE A 45 -14.60 -6.79 5.73
N VAL A 46 -14.89 -5.60 6.23
CA VAL A 46 -14.46 -4.33 5.63
C VAL A 46 -13.57 -3.58 6.60
N VAL A 47 -12.43 -3.13 6.09
CA VAL A 47 -11.53 -2.22 6.80
C VAL A 47 -11.57 -0.86 6.13
N GLU A 48 -12.02 0.14 6.88
CA GLU A 48 -11.94 1.56 6.51
C GLU A 48 -10.61 2.14 6.95
N THR A 49 -9.84 2.63 5.99
CA THR A 49 -8.58 3.35 6.23
C THR A 49 -8.84 4.84 6.13
N TYR A 50 -8.57 5.58 7.21
CA TYR A 50 -8.78 7.03 7.27
C TYR A 50 -7.47 7.83 7.22
N SER A 51 -6.32 7.18 7.32
CA SER A 51 -5.02 7.82 7.17
C SER A 51 -3.95 6.79 6.87
N THR A 52 -3.02 7.16 6.00
CA THR A 52 -1.77 6.44 5.80
C THR A 52 -0.58 7.37 5.95
N ASN A 53 0.57 6.80 6.22
CA ASN A 53 1.86 7.45 6.07
C ASN A 53 2.87 6.41 5.61
N THR A 54 3.53 6.63 4.48
CA THR A 54 4.44 5.64 3.91
C THR A 54 5.85 6.19 3.82
N THR A 55 6.81 5.47 4.40
CA THR A 55 8.23 5.78 4.22
C THR A 55 8.84 4.88 3.14
N MET A 56 9.71 5.47 2.32
CA MET A 56 10.50 4.73 1.33
C MET A 56 11.98 4.86 1.69
N ASP A 57 12.59 3.75 2.08
CA ASP A 57 14.00 3.69 2.42
C ASP A 57 14.79 3.07 1.27
N ILE A 58 15.72 3.84 0.72
CA ILE A 58 16.57 3.43 -0.39
C ILE A 58 17.88 2.88 0.16
N THR A 59 18.15 1.60 -0.09
CA THR A 59 19.42 0.97 0.28
C THR A 59 20.15 0.43 -0.94
N TYR A 60 21.47 0.29 -0.82
CA TYR A 60 22.33 -0.22 -1.88
C TYR A 60 23.11 -1.43 -1.34
N GLU A 61 22.88 -2.58 -1.95
CA GLU A 61 23.65 -3.79 -1.67
C GLU A 61 24.57 -4.07 -2.86
N GLY A 62 25.81 -3.58 -2.74
CA GLY A 62 26.76 -3.58 -3.85
C GLY A 62 26.31 -2.66 -4.99
N ASN A 63 25.87 -3.25 -6.11
CA ASN A 63 25.35 -2.52 -7.27
C ASN A 63 23.82 -2.59 -7.39
N GLU A 64 23.15 -3.26 -6.46
CA GLU A 64 21.70 -3.42 -6.48
C GLU A 64 21.03 -2.33 -5.65
N LEU A 65 20.05 -1.67 -6.26
CA LEU A 65 19.16 -0.73 -5.59
C LEU A 65 18.01 -1.52 -4.96
N ASN A 66 17.85 -1.38 -3.65
CA ASN A 66 16.73 -1.92 -2.91
C ASN A 66 15.85 -0.76 -2.42
N VAL A 67 14.55 -0.91 -2.59
CA VAL A 67 13.54 0.05 -2.12
C VAL A 67 12.68 -0.67 -1.09
N ASN A 68 12.78 -0.24 0.17
CA ASN A 68 11.92 -0.73 1.24
C ASN A 68 10.77 0.26 1.41
N ILE A 69 9.54 -0.23 1.26
CA ILE A 69 8.33 0.56 1.41
C ILE A 69 7.71 0.15 2.73
N ASN A 70 7.48 1.11 3.63
CA ASN A 70 6.92 0.85 4.95
C ASN A 70 5.65 1.69 5.15
N PRO A 71 4.48 1.20 4.70
CA PRO A 71 3.21 1.86 4.96
C PRO A 71 2.77 1.69 6.42
N GLU A 72 2.44 2.80 7.06
CA GLU A 72 1.72 2.85 8.33
C GLU A 72 0.25 3.20 8.02
N ILE A 73 -0.67 2.34 8.48
CA ILE A 73 -2.08 2.39 8.12
C ILE A 73 -2.90 2.53 9.39
N HIS A 74 -3.75 3.56 9.40
CA HIS A 74 -4.66 3.83 10.50
C HIS A 74 -6.09 3.63 9.98
N GLY A 75 -6.80 2.71 10.63
CA GLY A 75 -8.13 2.33 10.17
C GLY A 75 -8.98 1.68 11.25
N THR A 76 -10.19 1.30 10.84
CA THR A 76 -11.15 0.59 11.67
C THR A 76 -11.85 -0.50 10.87
N ILE A 77 -12.30 -1.54 11.57
CA ILE A 77 -13.20 -2.52 10.97
C ILE A 77 -14.60 -1.90 11.01
N SER A 78 -15.24 -1.74 9.85
CA SER A 78 -16.57 -1.11 9.75
C SER A 78 -17.69 -2.12 9.55
N GLU A 79 -17.41 -3.24 8.88
CA GLU A 79 -18.36 -4.31 8.65
C GLU A 79 -17.72 -5.68 8.86
N VAL A 80 -18.46 -6.62 9.44
CA VAL A 80 -18.03 -8.02 9.61
C VAL A 80 -19.20 -8.93 9.28
N ASN A 81 -19.04 -9.70 8.21
CA ASN A 81 -19.97 -10.76 7.80
C ASN A 81 -19.25 -12.11 7.78
N CYS A 82 -18.57 -12.43 8.89
CA CYS A 82 -17.84 -13.67 9.12
C CYS A 82 -18.35 -14.31 10.41
N GLU A 83 -18.87 -15.54 10.38
CA GLU A 83 -19.47 -16.15 11.58
C GLU A 83 -18.43 -16.48 12.67
N GLN A 84 -17.16 -16.68 12.29
CA GLN A 84 -16.10 -17.12 13.20
C GLN A 84 -15.06 -16.03 13.52
N LEU A 85 -15.21 -14.82 12.97
CA LEU A 85 -14.27 -13.74 13.21
C LEU A 85 -14.67 -12.92 14.43
N ASP A 86 -14.16 -13.29 15.61
CA ASP A 86 -14.29 -12.49 16.82
C ASP A 86 -13.23 -11.38 16.84
N ILE A 87 -13.63 -10.17 16.43
CA ILE A 87 -12.77 -8.98 16.35
C ILE A 87 -12.20 -8.50 17.70
N THR A 88 -12.58 -9.12 18.81
CA THR A 88 -11.99 -8.84 20.14
C THR A 88 -10.84 -9.79 20.48
N SER A 89 -10.69 -10.87 19.71
CA SER A 89 -9.67 -11.90 19.93
C SER A 89 -8.33 -11.53 19.28
N LYS A 90 -7.23 -11.86 19.96
CA LYS A 90 -5.87 -11.64 19.42
C LYS A 90 -5.62 -12.39 18.11
N GLU A 91 -6.19 -13.58 17.97
CA GLU A 91 -6.05 -14.40 16.77
C GLU A 91 -6.74 -13.76 15.56
N SER A 92 -7.97 -13.25 15.73
CA SER A 92 -8.66 -12.53 14.66
C SER A 92 -7.93 -11.25 14.29
N HIS A 93 -7.36 -10.52 15.24
CA HIS A 93 -6.54 -9.35 14.93
C HIS A 93 -5.30 -9.68 14.09
N ALA A 94 -4.62 -10.81 14.37
CA ALA A 94 -3.48 -11.25 13.56
C ALA A 94 -3.93 -11.58 12.12
N TYR A 95 -5.03 -12.32 11.97
CA TYR A 95 -5.58 -12.63 10.66
C TYR A 95 -5.99 -11.38 9.87
N ILE A 96 -6.67 -10.42 10.51
CA ILE A 96 -7.10 -9.16 9.88
C ILE A 96 -5.89 -8.36 9.41
N HIS A 97 -4.84 -8.30 10.25
CA HIS A 97 -3.59 -7.63 9.90
C HIS A 97 -2.93 -8.28 8.69
N ASP A 98 -2.77 -9.60 8.69
CA ASP A 98 -2.16 -10.36 7.59
C ASP A 98 -2.97 -10.23 6.28
N ALA A 99 -4.30 -10.30 6.35
CA ALA A 99 -5.18 -10.18 5.19
C ALA A 99 -5.13 -8.79 4.55
N LEU A 100 -5.15 -7.73 5.39
CA LEU A 100 -5.00 -6.35 4.92
C LEU A 100 -3.59 -6.14 4.35
N GLU A 101 -2.57 -6.71 4.99
CA GLU A 101 -1.19 -6.64 4.53
C GLU A 101 -1.04 -7.25 3.15
N GLN A 102 -1.60 -8.43 2.94
CA GLN A 102 -1.59 -9.08 1.64
C GLN A 102 -2.27 -8.22 0.57
N LYS A 103 -3.49 -7.72 0.82
CA LYS A 103 -4.22 -6.89 -0.15
C LYS A 103 -3.43 -5.64 -0.55
N ILE A 104 -2.83 -4.95 0.41
CA ILE A 104 -2.06 -3.73 0.14
C ILE A 104 -0.76 -4.03 -0.60
N ASN A 105 -0.09 -5.13 -0.25
CA ASN A 105 1.09 -5.59 -0.98
C ASN A 105 0.78 -5.89 -2.44
N GLU A 106 -0.38 -6.50 -2.73
CA GLU A 106 -0.86 -6.77 -4.09
C GLU A 106 -1.11 -5.46 -4.85
N LEU A 107 -1.89 -4.53 -4.28
CA LEU A 107 -2.19 -3.23 -4.89
C LEU A 107 -0.92 -2.43 -5.22
N ILE A 108 0.03 -2.36 -4.28
CA ILE A 108 1.31 -1.69 -4.51
C ILE A 108 2.09 -2.40 -5.61
N SER A 109 2.19 -3.74 -5.57
CA SER A 109 2.95 -4.51 -6.56
C SER A 109 2.42 -4.33 -7.99
N GLU A 110 1.09 -4.31 -8.15
CA GLU A 110 0.44 -4.05 -9.43
C GLU A 110 0.72 -2.62 -9.94
N THR A 111 0.64 -1.63 -9.06
CA THR A 111 0.98 -0.23 -9.38
C THR A 111 2.43 -0.10 -9.87
N LEU A 112 3.37 -0.79 -9.21
CA LEU A 112 4.78 -0.80 -9.62
C LEU A 112 4.99 -1.54 -10.94
N ALA A 113 4.21 -2.58 -11.23
CA ALA A 113 4.25 -3.27 -12.51
C ALA A 113 3.80 -2.33 -13.66
N ILE A 114 2.72 -1.56 -13.45
CA ILE A 114 2.25 -0.56 -14.42
C ILE A 114 3.32 0.50 -14.68
N ALA A 115 3.95 1.03 -13.63
CA ALA A 115 5.03 2.01 -13.78
C ALA A 115 6.20 1.48 -14.62
N ARG A 116 6.55 0.19 -14.45
CA ARG A 116 7.56 -0.47 -15.28
C ARG A 116 7.11 -0.64 -16.72
N ASP A 117 5.90 -1.12 -16.94
CA ASP A 117 5.41 -1.48 -18.26
C ASP A 117 5.20 -0.23 -19.13
N GLU A 118 4.69 0.85 -18.52
CA GLU A 118 4.55 2.17 -19.16
C GLU A 118 5.87 2.96 -19.27
N HIS A 119 6.91 2.52 -18.56
CA HIS A 119 8.21 3.19 -18.46
C HIS A 119 8.09 4.64 -17.96
N VAL A 120 7.26 4.85 -16.93
CA VAL A 120 6.99 6.17 -16.32
C VAL A 120 7.16 6.09 -14.80
N ASP A 121 7.90 7.03 -14.23
CA ASP A 121 8.05 7.18 -12.77
C ASP A 121 6.94 8.08 -12.19
N PHE A 122 5.71 7.58 -12.16
CA PHE A 122 4.60 8.23 -11.45
C PHE A 122 4.50 7.80 -9.97
N THR A 123 5.32 6.84 -9.56
CA THR A 123 5.34 6.26 -8.21
C THR A 123 6.14 7.09 -7.22
N GLY A 124 7.02 7.97 -7.71
CA GLY A 124 7.87 8.84 -6.89
C GLY A 124 9.16 8.17 -6.42
N ILE A 125 9.44 6.93 -6.83
CA ILE A 125 10.63 6.19 -6.41
C ILE A 125 11.90 6.85 -6.97
N GLY A 126 11.91 7.29 -8.22
CA GLY A 126 13.08 7.95 -8.79
C GLY A 126 13.41 9.27 -8.09
N ARG A 127 12.39 10.00 -7.60
CA ARG A 127 12.57 11.18 -6.76
C ARG A 127 13.26 10.82 -5.44
N GLU A 128 12.83 9.76 -4.75
CA GLU A 128 13.47 9.33 -3.50
C GLU A 128 14.90 8.83 -3.72
N VAL A 129 15.15 8.08 -4.79
CA VAL A 129 16.50 7.68 -5.20
C VAL A 129 17.40 8.90 -5.45
N TYR A 130 16.89 9.91 -6.15
CA TYR A 130 17.63 11.16 -6.39
C TYR A 130 17.91 11.92 -5.09
N ARG A 131 16.95 11.94 -4.16
CA ARG A 131 17.10 12.59 -2.85
C ARG A 131 18.21 11.95 -2.01
N GLU A 132 18.25 10.61 -1.96
CA GLU A 132 19.24 9.86 -1.19
C GLU A 132 20.62 9.80 -1.88
N GLN A 133 20.67 9.69 -3.21
CA GLN A 133 21.92 9.71 -3.98
C GLN A 133 21.83 10.54 -5.27
N PRO A 134 22.10 11.87 -5.18
CA PRO A 134 22.01 12.79 -6.33
C PRO A 134 22.93 12.42 -7.51
N THR A 135 24.06 11.75 -7.25
CA THR A 135 25.02 11.31 -8.28
C THR A 135 24.55 10.05 -9.03
N TYR A 136 23.73 9.21 -8.39
CA TYR A 136 23.19 7.99 -8.97
C TYR A 136 21.96 8.26 -9.85
N GLY A 137 21.17 9.30 -9.53
CA GLY A 137 19.97 9.69 -10.28
C GLY A 137 20.17 10.00 -11.77
N ARG A 138 21.42 10.21 -12.23
CA ARG A 138 21.74 10.38 -13.66
C ARG A 138 21.75 9.07 -14.46
N ARG A 139 21.59 7.90 -13.82
CA ARG A 139 21.64 6.56 -14.45
C ARG A 139 20.31 5.80 -14.48
N LEU A 140 19.19 6.46 -14.15
CA LEU A 140 17.88 5.82 -13.93
C LEU A 140 17.26 5.09 -15.14
N ASN A 141 17.90 5.05 -16.32
CA ASN A 141 17.41 4.34 -17.50
C ASN A 141 17.57 2.79 -17.43
N LYS A 142 18.03 2.22 -16.30
CA LYS A 142 18.39 0.79 -16.21
C LYS A 142 18.02 0.08 -14.89
N ILE A 143 17.32 0.73 -13.98
CA ILE A 143 16.98 0.07 -12.71
C ILE A 143 15.72 -0.74 -12.91
N GLY A 144 15.90 -2.00 -13.30
CA GLY A 144 14.82 -2.98 -13.22
C GLY A 144 14.40 -3.12 -11.77
N MET A 145 13.12 -2.88 -11.47
CA MET A 145 12.51 -2.99 -10.14
C MET A 145 12.39 -4.46 -9.71
N LYS A 146 13.53 -5.17 -9.62
CA LYS A 146 13.56 -6.61 -9.34
C LYS A 146 13.61 -6.96 -7.86
N HIS A 147 13.85 -5.99 -6.97
CA HIS A 147 14.05 -6.30 -5.55
C HIS A 147 13.34 -5.27 -4.66
N LEU A 148 12.01 -5.38 -4.59
CA LEU A 148 11.27 -5.01 -3.38
C LEU A 148 11.28 -6.22 -2.48
N HIS A 149 11.93 -6.13 -1.32
CA HIS A 149 12.15 -7.32 -0.48
C HIS A 149 11.71 -7.17 0.96
N LYS A 150 11.14 -6.02 1.36
CA LYS A 150 10.51 -5.94 2.66
C LYS A 150 9.49 -4.82 2.71
N GLN A 151 8.25 -5.21 3.00
CA GLN A 151 7.20 -4.31 3.44
C GLN A 151 6.95 -4.65 4.91
N THR A 152 6.90 -3.64 5.77
CA THR A 152 6.49 -3.81 7.16
C THR A 152 5.24 -2.97 7.34
N LEU A 153 4.10 -3.63 7.48
CA LEU A 153 2.82 -2.94 7.65
C LEU A 153 2.47 -2.82 9.13
N ARG A 154 2.13 -1.61 9.54
CA ARG A 154 1.58 -1.34 10.88
C ARG A 154 0.13 -0.94 10.72
N PHE A 155 -0.77 -1.81 11.15
CA PHE A 155 -2.19 -1.46 11.29
C PHE A 155 -2.44 -0.98 12.72
N ILE A 156 -2.90 0.28 12.84
CA ILE A 156 -3.30 0.87 14.11
C ILE A 156 -4.83 1.00 14.10
N GLN A 157 -5.48 0.15 14.89
CA GLN A 157 -6.92 0.23 15.10
C GLN A 157 -7.24 1.32 16.13
N LYS A 158 -8.04 2.29 15.72
CA LYS A 158 -8.59 3.28 16.65
C LYS A 158 -9.96 2.82 17.13
N GLN A 159 -10.07 2.53 18.43
CA GLN A 159 -11.35 2.28 19.06
C GLN A 159 -12.19 3.57 18.98
N MET A 160 -13.38 3.51 18.36
CA MET A 160 -14.35 4.58 18.53
C MET A 160 -14.79 4.55 20.00
N SER A 161 -14.38 5.56 20.76
CA SER A 161 -14.96 5.84 22.07
C SER A 161 -16.46 6.05 21.86
N SER A 162 -17.28 5.15 22.40
CA SER A 162 -18.72 5.36 22.51
C SER A 162 -18.99 6.73 23.11
N SER A 163 -19.56 7.65 22.32
CA SER A 163 -20.19 8.84 22.88
C SER A 163 -21.34 8.35 23.77
N PRO A 164 -21.46 8.81 25.03
CA PRO A 164 -22.67 8.54 25.78
C PRO A 164 -23.80 9.28 25.07
N GLU A 165 -24.79 8.53 24.57
CA GLU A 165 -26.07 9.09 24.19
C GLU A 165 -26.64 9.87 25.39
N THR A 166 -26.98 11.13 25.15
CA THR A 166 -27.62 12.06 26.09
C THR A 166 -28.94 11.57 26.62
#